data_AF-A0A352KK99-F1
#
_entry.id   AF-A0A352KK99-F1
#
_cell.length_a   1.000
_cell.length_b   1.000
_cell.length_c   1.000
_cell.angle_alpha   90.00
_cell.angle_beta   90.00
_cell.angle_gamma   90.00
#
_symmetry.space_group_name_H-M   'P 1'
#
loop_
_entity.id
_entity.type
_entity.pdbx_description
1 polymer ?
#
loop_
_entity_poly.entity_id
_entity_poly.type
_entity_poly.pdbx_seq_one_letter_code
_entity_poly.pdbx_strand_id
1 'polypeptide(L)'
;RPILGSGALTLGVPGSAGVPTSLAELTLTLPFNDLSACDDLFKNIGSEIAAVIVEPVAGNMNCIPPVPGFLQGLRELCNQYGTVLIFDEVMTGFRVALGGAQSLYGVTPDLTTLGKVIGGGLPVGAFGGRRELMDHLAPNGDVYQAGTLSGNPLSV
;
A
#
# COMPACT_ATOMS: atom_id res chain seq x y z
N ARG A 1 -1.86 8.93 -33.55
CA ARG A 1 -2.36 9.34 -32.21
C ARG A 1 -3.74 8.70 -32.03
N PRO A 2 -3.85 7.52 -31.42
CA PRO A 2 -5.14 6.95 -31.09
C PRO A 2 -5.69 7.60 -29.81
N ILE A 3 -7.01 7.63 -29.73
CA ILE A 3 -7.83 8.35 -28.76
C ILE A 3 -8.09 7.37 -27.60
N LEU A 4 -7.67 7.72 -26.38
CA LEU A 4 -7.81 6.90 -25.17
C LEU A 4 -9.22 7.06 -24.57
N GLY A 5 -10.02 5.99 -24.64
CA GLY A 5 -11.27 5.83 -23.88
C GLY A 5 -11.02 5.20 -22.50
N SER A 6 -11.87 5.53 -21.53
CA SER A 6 -11.69 5.32 -20.07
C SER A 6 -11.75 3.87 -19.56
N GLY A 7 -11.35 2.89 -20.36
CA GLY A 7 -11.11 1.50 -19.92
C GLY A 7 -9.65 1.05 -20.06
N ALA A 8 -8.82 1.81 -20.79
CA ALA A 8 -7.44 1.42 -21.10
C ALA A 8 -6.39 1.96 -20.10
N LEU A 9 -6.80 2.75 -19.10
CA LEU A 9 -5.90 3.30 -18.08
C LEU A 9 -5.69 2.35 -16.89
N THR A 10 -6.43 1.24 -16.81
CA THR A 10 -6.34 0.28 -15.71
C THR A 10 -5.41 -0.90 -15.97
N LEU A 11 -5.05 -1.17 -17.23
CA LEU A 11 -4.14 -2.28 -17.57
C LEU A 11 -2.69 -1.80 -17.50
N GLY A 12 -1.97 -2.25 -16.48
CA GLY A 12 -0.62 -1.80 -16.16
C GLY A 12 0.36 -1.98 -17.33
N VAL A 13 0.98 -0.87 -17.73
CA VAL A 13 2.12 -0.88 -18.67
C VAL A 13 3.41 -0.87 -17.85
N PRO A 14 4.45 -1.65 -18.22
CA PRO A 14 5.73 -1.60 -17.54
C PRO A 14 6.29 -0.18 -17.45
N GLY A 15 6.45 0.33 -16.22
CA GLY A 15 7.02 1.66 -15.96
C GLY A 15 8.54 1.75 -16.10
N SER A 16 9.21 0.62 -16.27
CA SER A 16 10.67 0.52 -16.42
C SER A 16 11.05 -0.65 -17.32
N ALA A 17 12.18 -0.54 -18.00
CA ALA A 17 12.75 -1.64 -18.77
C ALA A 17 13.12 -2.82 -17.84
N GLY A 18 12.89 -4.04 -18.31
CA GLY A 18 13.17 -5.27 -17.57
C GLY A 18 12.02 -5.79 -16.70
N VAL A 19 10.92 -5.05 -16.57
CA VAL A 19 9.70 -5.54 -15.92
C VAL A 19 8.86 -6.32 -16.95
N PRO A 20 8.57 -7.62 -16.72
CA PRO A 20 7.71 -8.39 -17.62
C PRO A 20 6.31 -7.81 -17.69
N THR A 21 5.73 -7.74 -18.90
CA THR A 21 4.36 -7.24 -19.10
C THR A 21 3.33 -8.01 -18.28
N SER A 22 3.48 -9.34 -18.17
CA SER A 22 2.57 -10.18 -17.38
C SER A 22 2.55 -9.84 -15.88
N LEU A 23 3.62 -9.23 -15.35
CA LEU A 23 3.64 -8.73 -13.98
C LEU A 23 2.96 -7.35 -13.88
N ALA A 24 3.19 -6.48 -14.87
CA ALA A 24 2.57 -5.17 -14.92
C ALA A 24 1.04 -5.26 -15.05
N GLU A 25 0.53 -6.23 -15.80
CA GLU A 25 -0.90 -6.51 -15.96
C GLU A 25 -1.62 -6.86 -14.64
N LEU A 26 -0.88 -7.35 -13.63
CA LEU A 26 -1.41 -7.64 -12.29
C LEU A 26 -1.47 -6.40 -11.37
N THR A 27 -1.04 -5.23 -11.86
CA THR A 27 -1.02 -3.98 -11.09
C THR A 27 -1.98 -2.96 -11.69
N LEU A 28 -2.95 -2.55 -10.90
CA LEU A 28 -3.94 -1.54 -11.25
C LEU A 28 -3.56 -0.21 -10.61
N THR A 29 -3.49 0.88 -11.39
CA THR A 29 -3.12 2.22 -10.89
C THR A 29 -4.32 3.14 -10.95
N LEU A 30 -4.60 3.83 -9.84
CA LEU A 30 -5.66 4.82 -9.72
C LEU A 30 -5.11 6.17 -9.25
N PRO A 31 -5.76 7.30 -9.60
CA PRO A 31 -5.35 8.60 -9.10
C PRO A 31 -5.55 8.70 -7.57
N PHE A 32 -4.54 9.22 -6.88
CA PHE A 32 -4.67 9.56 -5.45
C PHE A 32 -5.78 10.60 -5.24
N ASN A 33 -6.53 10.50 -4.14
CA ASN A 33 -7.71 11.31 -3.83
C ASN A 33 -8.93 11.14 -4.76
N ASP A 34 -8.93 10.19 -5.70
CA ASP A 34 -10.10 9.86 -6.52
C ASP A 34 -10.80 8.60 -6.00
N LEU A 35 -11.63 8.78 -4.96
CA LEU A 35 -12.38 7.67 -4.36
C LEU A 35 -13.42 7.09 -5.33
N SER A 36 -13.98 7.90 -6.23
CA SER A 36 -14.92 7.44 -7.26
C SER A 36 -14.28 6.43 -8.20
N ALA A 37 -13.04 6.68 -8.64
CA ALA A 37 -12.32 5.75 -9.48
C ALA A 37 -12.03 4.42 -8.76
N CYS A 38 -11.76 4.46 -7.45
CA CYS A 38 -11.65 3.26 -6.63
C CYS A 38 -12.98 2.50 -6.59
N ASP A 39 -14.08 3.17 -6.23
CA ASP A 39 -15.41 2.56 -6.13
C ASP A 39 -15.83 1.89 -7.45
N ASP A 40 -15.62 2.56 -8.59
CA ASP A 40 -15.93 2.01 -9.91
C ASP A 40 -15.07 0.78 -10.24
N LEU A 41 -13.78 0.76 -9.88
CA LEU A 41 -12.92 -0.39 -10.07
C LEU A 41 -13.37 -1.59 -9.21
N PHE A 42 -13.65 -1.33 -7.93
CA PHE A 42 -14.10 -2.36 -6.98
C PHE A 42 -15.45 -2.97 -7.38
N LYS A 43 -16.40 -2.17 -7.91
CA LYS A 43 -17.66 -2.71 -8.44
C LYS A 43 -17.45 -3.69 -9.61
N ASN A 44 -16.43 -3.46 -10.43
CA ASN A 44 -16.18 -4.27 -11.62
C ASN A 44 -15.41 -5.55 -11.31
N ILE A 45 -14.35 -5.47 -10.50
CA ILE A 45 -13.41 -6.58 -10.27
C ILE A 45 -12.96 -6.70 -8.80
N GLY A 46 -13.68 -6.12 -7.85
CA GLY A 46 -13.24 -6.02 -6.46
C GLY A 46 -12.93 -7.36 -5.79
N SER A 47 -13.61 -8.44 -6.16
CA SER A 47 -13.33 -9.80 -5.66
C SER A 47 -12.00 -10.38 -6.15
N GLU A 48 -11.39 -9.80 -7.18
CA GLU A 48 -10.10 -10.21 -7.73
C GLU A 48 -8.94 -9.36 -7.15
N ILE A 49 -9.24 -8.30 -6.39
CA ILE A 49 -8.23 -7.39 -5.84
C ILE A 49 -7.71 -7.94 -4.51
N ALA A 50 -6.46 -8.39 -4.51
CA ALA A 50 -5.80 -8.91 -3.30
C ALA A 50 -5.53 -7.80 -2.26
N ALA A 51 -5.03 -6.64 -2.70
CA ALA A 51 -4.66 -5.54 -1.81
C ALA A 51 -4.77 -4.17 -2.48
N VAL A 52 -5.00 -3.14 -1.66
CA VAL A 52 -4.79 -1.72 -2.01
C VAL A 52 -3.61 -1.23 -1.20
N ILE A 53 -2.58 -0.70 -1.86
CA ILE A 53 -1.45 -0.03 -1.20
C ILE A 53 -1.48 1.46 -1.48
N VAL A 54 -1.29 2.28 -0.44
CA VAL A 54 -1.35 3.75 -0.55
C VAL A 54 -0.40 4.43 0.44
N GLU A 55 0.29 5.48 0.01
CA GLU A 55 0.92 6.45 0.92
C GLU A 55 -0.20 7.29 1.56
N PRO A 56 -0.43 7.24 2.88
CA PRO A 56 -1.58 7.92 3.49
C PRO A 56 -1.54 9.45 3.33
N VAL A 57 -0.32 10.00 3.28
CA VAL A 57 0.00 11.33 2.75
C VAL A 57 1.02 11.09 1.65
N ALA A 58 0.66 11.39 0.41
CA ALA A 58 1.59 11.18 -0.70
C ALA A 58 2.80 12.11 -0.51
N GLY A 59 4.02 11.55 -0.58
CA GLY A 59 5.27 12.29 -0.45
C GLY A 59 6.13 12.30 -1.71
N ASN A 60 6.00 11.26 -2.55
CA ASN A 60 6.79 11.12 -3.78
C ASN A 60 6.32 12.03 -4.94
N MET A 61 5.15 12.67 -4.80
CA MET A 61 4.60 13.63 -5.77
C MET A 61 4.47 15.04 -5.16
N ASN A 62 5.43 15.42 -4.30
CA ASN A 62 5.32 16.44 -3.24
C ASN A 62 4.46 15.98 -2.07
N CYS A 63 4.25 16.86 -1.09
CA CYS A 63 3.38 16.63 0.06
C CYS A 63 1.92 16.89 -0.33
N ILE A 64 1.16 15.83 -0.59
CA ILE A 64 -0.27 15.91 -0.92
C ILE A 64 -1.06 15.15 0.16
N PRO A 65 -1.73 15.86 1.08
CA PRO A 65 -2.62 15.25 2.06
C PRO A 65 -3.83 14.56 1.41
N PRO A 66 -4.41 13.55 2.06
CA PRO A 66 -5.65 12.96 1.61
C PRO A 66 -6.79 13.97 1.74
N VAL A 67 -7.72 13.99 0.77
CA VAL A 67 -8.97 14.73 0.92
C VAL A 67 -9.84 14.07 2.00
N PRO A 68 -10.71 14.82 2.70
CA PRO A 68 -11.59 14.25 3.71
C PRO A 68 -12.37 13.06 3.18
N GLY A 69 -12.37 11.96 3.93
CA GLY A 69 -13.09 10.73 3.57
C GLY A 69 -12.37 9.80 2.60
N PHE A 70 -11.25 10.20 1.98
CA PHE A 70 -10.55 9.33 1.02
C PHE A 70 -10.03 8.04 1.68
N LEU A 71 -9.27 8.17 2.77
CA LEU A 71 -8.71 7.01 3.47
C LEU A 71 -9.79 6.15 4.14
N GLN A 72 -10.84 6.78 4.67
CA GLN A 72 -12.00 6.09 5.25
C GLN A 72 -12.75 5.30 4.17
N GLY A 73 -12.95 5.90 3.00
CA GLY A 73 -13.57 5.24 1.85
C GLY A 73 -12.76 4.05 1.34
N LEU A 74 -11.43 4.18 1.26
CA LEU A 74 -10.57 3.03 0.94
C LEU A 74 -10.71 1.90 1.97
N ARG A 75 -10.80 2.23 3.26
CA ARG A 75 -11.03 1.24 4.32
C ARG A 75 -12.37 0.56 4.18
N GLU A 76 -13.44 1.30 3.90
CA GLU A 76 -14.78 0.77 3.69
C GLU A 76 -14.82 -0.18 2.47
N LEU A 77 -14.25 0.24 1.33
CA LEU A 77 -14.13 -0.61 0.14
C LEU A 77 -13.36 -1.89 0.44
N CYS A 78 -12.20 -1.78 1.08
CA CYS A 78 -11.39 -2.96 1.41
C CYS A 78 -12.14 -3.92 2.35
N ASN A 79 -12.89 -3.40 3.32
CA ASN A 79 -13.74 -4.23 4.18
C ASN A 79 -14.87 -4.92 3.42
N GLN A 80 -15.53 -4.20 2.51
CA GLN A 80 -16.66 -4.72 1.74
C GLN A 80 -16.26 -5.90 0.83
N TYR A 81 -15.08 -5.82 0.22
CA TYR A 81 -14.63 -6.81 -0.78
C TYR A 81 -13.63 -7.84 -0.21
N GLY A 82 -13.25 -7.73 1.07
CA GLY A 82 -12.26 -8.62 1.68
C GLY A 82 -10.83 -8.38 1.18
N THR A 83 -10.55 -7.16 0.70
CA THR A 83 -9.24 -6.74 0.19
C THR A 83 -8.37 -6.23 1.33
N VAL A 84 -7.06 -6.52 1.29
CA VAL A 84 -6.10 -6.04 2.28
C VAL A 84 -5.76 -4.57 2.03
N LEU A 85 -6.05 -3.68 2.99
CA LEU A 85 -5.59 -2.30 2.95
C LEU A 85 -4.17 -2.20 3.54
N ILE A 86 -3.22 -1.73 2.73
CA ILE A 86 -1.83 -1.51 3.13
C ILE A 86 -1.55 -0.01 3.15
N PHE A 87 -1.13 0.50 4.31
CA PHE A 87 -0.55 1.84 4.38
C PHE A 87 0.96 1.77 4.21
N ASP A 88 1.46 2.46 3.18
CA ASP A 88 2.89 2.73 3.06
C ASP A 88 3.25 3.92 3.96
N GLU A 89 3.66 3.60 5.19
CA GLU A 89 4.09 4.57 6.18
C GLU A 89 5.62 4.66 6.27
N VAL A 90 6.35 4.25 5.23
CA VAL A 90 7.82 4.37 5.20
C VAL A 90 8.23 5.84 5.33
N MET A 91 7.47 6.78 4.78
CA MET A 91 7.72 8.22 4.94
C MET A 91 6.93 8.85 6.10
N THR A 92 5.66 8.50 6.26
CA THR A 92 4.75 9.16 7.21
C THR A 92 4.87 8.62 8.64
N GLY A 93 5.27 7.36 8.79
CA GLY A 93 5.42 6.69 10.08
C GLY A 93 6.41 7.42 11.00
N PHE A 94 5.98 7.70 12.23
CA PHE A 94 6.72 8.49 13.23
C PHE A 94 7.12 9.91 12.79
N ARG A 95 6.61 10.38 11.65
CA ARG A 95 6.91 11.71 11.09
C ARG A 95 5.72 12.65 11.17
N VAL A 96 4.55 12.21 10.69
CA VAL A 96 3.34 13.06 10.68
C VAL A 96 2.62 13.04 12.03
N ALA A 97 2.77 11.95 12.79
CA ALA A 97 2.35 11.79 14.17
C ALA A 97 3.12 10.62 14.81
N LEU A 98 3.10 10.52 16.15
CA LEU A 98 3.75 9.41 16.87
C LEU A 98 3.21 8.05 16.42
N GLY A 99 1.90 7.92 16.23
CA GLY A 99 1.27 6.71 15.72
C GLY A 99 1.14 6.67 14.19
N GLY A 100 1.92 7.46 13.45
CA GLY A 100 1.83 7.57 11.99
C GLY A 100 0.54 8.24 11.50
N ALA A 101 0.39 8.27 10.17
CA ALA A 101 -0.78 8.82 9.50
C ALA A 101 -2.06 8.05 9.86
N GLN A 102 -1.97 6.74 10.10
CA GLN A 102 -3.10 5.95 10.59
C GLN A 102 -3.71 6.53 11.89
N SER A 103 -2.87 6.97 12.84
CA SER A 103 -3.35 7.62 14.07
C SER A 103 -3.89 9.03 13.82
N LEU A 104 -3.26 9.78 12.91
CA LEU A 104 -3.63 11.15 12.58
C LEU A 104 -5.01 11.22 11.91
N TYR A 105 -5.29 10.28 10.99
CA TYR A 105 -6.53 10.23 10.22
C TYR A 105 -7.58 9.27 10.79
N GLY A 106 -7.25 8.53 11.85
CA GLY A 106 -8.18 7.60 12.49
C GLY A 106 -8.59 6.43 11.59
N VAL A 107 -7.68 5.94 10.74
CA VAL A 107 -7.93 4.81 9.83
C VAL A 107 -6.94 3.70 10.12
N THR A 108 -7.43 2.51 10.45
CA THR A 108 -6.61 1.33 10.72
C THR A 108 -6.45 0.49 9.44
N PRO A 109 -5.23 0.40 8.87
CA PRO A 109 -4.95 -0.50 7.76
C PRO A 109 -4.81 -1.95 8.25
N ASP A 110 -4.81 -2.89 7.32
CA ASP A 110 -4.60 -4.31 7.61
C ASP A 110 -3.12 -4.64 7.78
N LEU A 111 -2.29 -3.97 6.97
CA LEU A 111 -0.84 -3.98 7.04
C LEU A 111 -0.30 -2.55 6.96
N THR A 112 0.83 -2.32 7.61
CA THR A 112 1.61 -1.08 7.50
C THR A 112 3.04 -1.44 7.13
N THR A 113 3.63 -0.74 6.15
CA THR A 113 5.07 -0.78 5.91
C THR A 113 5.74 0.42 6.57
N LEU A 114 6.94 0.21 7.12
CA LEU A 114 7.72 1.20 7.84
C LEU A 114 9.17 1.14 7.36
N GLY A 115 9.87 2.26 7.50
CA GLY A 115 11.28 2.40 7.21
C GLY A 115 11.75 3.78 7.64
N LYS A 116 12.84 4.27 7.06
CA LYS A 116 13.39 5.61 7.32
C LYS A 116 13.58 5.89 8.82
N VAL A 117 12.60 6.52 9.46
CA VAL A 117 12.66 6.96 10.87
C VAL A 117 12.96 5.79 11.81
N ILE A 118 12.37 4.61 11.57
CA ILE A 118 12.59 3.43 12.44
C ILE A 118 14.04 2.93 12.44
N GLY A 119 14.82 3.26 11.41
CA GLY A 119 16.22 2.86 11.32
C GLY A 119 17.18 3.87 11.93
N GLY A 120 16.71 5.08 12.30
CA GLY A 120 17.59 6.10 12.88
C GLY A 120 18.79 6.50 11.99
N GLY A 121 18.68 6.30 10.67
CA GLY A 121 19.78 6.51 9.71
C GLY A 121 20.47 5.22 9.24
N LEU A 122 20.14 4.08 9.84
CA LEU A 122 20.59 2.76 9.39
C LEU A 122 19.58 2.10 8.44
N PRO A 123 20.00 1.12 7.62
CA PRO A 123 19.10 0.40 6.72
C PRO A 123 18.11 -0.48 7.49
N VAL A 124 16.89 0.03 7.68
CA VAL A 124 15.80 -0.70 8.34
C VAL A 124 14.51 -0.50 7.57
N GLY A 125 13.85 -1.63 7.29
CA GLY A 125 12.47 -1.71 6.86
C GLY A 125 11.72 -2.71 7.72
N ALA A 126 10.43 -2.48 7.91
CA ALA A 126 9.55 -3.38 8.61
C ALA A 126 8.18 -3.39 7.93
N PHE A 127 7.43 -4.47 8.11
CA PHE A 127 6.01 -4.51 7.82
C PHE A 127 5.31 -5.30 8.91
N GLY A 128 4.06 -4.94 9.20
CA GLY A 128 3.30 -5.58 10.26
C GLY A 128 1.82 -5.22 10.17
N GLY A 129 1.00 -5.94 10.91
CA GLY A 129 -0.44 -5.69 10.94
C GLY A 129 -1.19 -6.80 11.65
N ARG A 130 -2.38 -7.16 11.13
CA ARG A 130 -3.23 -8.18 11.75
C ARG A 130 -2.51 -9.52 11.88
N ARG A 131 -2.63 -10.17 13.04
CA ARG A 131 -2.01 -11.47 13.32
C ARG A 131 -2.38 -12.52 12.28
N GLU A 132 -3.66 -12.61 11.92
CA GLU A 132 -4.17 -13.55 10.92
C GLU A 132 -3.46 -13.44 9.56
N LEU A 133 -3.01 -12.24 9.18
CA LEU A 133 -2.23 -12.03 7.96
C LEU A 133 -0.74 -12.35 8.17
N MET A 134 -0.18 -11.93 9.30
CA MET A 134 1.24 -12.14 9.61
C MET A 134 1.58 -13.63 9.84
N ASP A 135 0.62 -14.43 10.30
CA ASP A 135 0.79 -15.88 10.49
C ASP A 135 0.94 -16.66 9.18
N HIS A 136 0.68 -16.03 8.02
CA HIS A 136 1.01 -16.63 6.73
C HIS A 136 2.51 -16.59 6.39
N LEU A 137 3.32 -15.79 7.10
CA LEU A 137 4.76 -15.71 6.86
C LEU A 137 5.49 -16.94 7.40
N ALA A 138 6.51 -17.40 6.67
CA ALA A 138 7.45 -18.40 7.19
C ALA A 138 8.12 -17.88 8.48
N PRO A 139 8.33 -18.73 9.50
CA PRO A 139 8.13 -20.18 9.49
C PRO A 139 6.70 -20.65 9.86
N ASN A 140 5.76 -19.74 10.13
CA ASN A 140 4.41 -20.08 10.58
C ASN A 140 3.48 -20.48 9.42
N GLY A 141 3.71 -19.92 8.23
CA GLY A 141 2.94 -20.21 7.02
C GLY A 141 3.80 -20.28 5.75
N ASP A 142 3.12 -20.34 4.61
CA ASP A 142 3.74 -20.68 3.31
C ASP A 142 4.29 -19.46 2.53
N VAL A 143 4.09 -18.23 3.03
CA VAL A 143 4.64 -17.03 2.40
C VAL A 143 6.09 -16.84 2.85
N TYR A 144 7.02 -17.23 1.99
CA TYR A 144 8.44 -17.14 2.30
C TYR A 144 8.97 -15.70 2.24
N GLN A 145 9.49 -15.23 3.37
CA GLN A 145 10.26 -13.98 3.47
C GLN A 145 11.43 -14.22 4.42
N ALA A 146 12.64 -13.86 3.99
CA ALA A 146 13.84 -13.94 4.81
C ALA A 146 14.81 -12.81 4.44
N GLY A 147 15.74 -12.49 5.34
CA GLY A 147 16.82 -11.56 5.08
C GLY A 147 17.98 -11.76 6.06
N THR A 148 19.18 -11.97 5.54
CA THR A 148 20.38 -12.29 6.35
C THR A 148 20.69 -11.24 7.41
N LEU A 149 20.42 -9.97 7.11
CA LEU A 149 20.70 -8.82 7.99
C LEU A 149 19.43 -8.21 8.60
N SER A 150 18.27 -8.82 8.37
CA SER A 150 17.01 -8.38 8.96
C SER A 150 17.08 -8.51 10.49
N GLY A 151 16.76 -7.42 11.20
CA GLY A 151 16.79 -7.41 12.67
C GLY A 151 18.19 -7.47 13.31
N ASN A 152 19.23 -7.04 12.58
CA ASN A 152 20.59 -7.00 13.13
C ASN A 152 20.70 -6.03 14.34
N PRO A 153 21.55 -6.33 15.34
CA PRO A 153 21.57 -5.62 16.63
C PRO A 153 22.12 -4.19 16.57
N LEU A 154 22.71 -3.76 15.45
CA LEU A 154 23.10 -2.36 15.29
C LEU A 154 21.89 -1.49 14.95
N SER A 155 20.88 -2.10 14.29
CA SER A 155 19.73 -1.43 13.72
C SER A 155 18.46 -1.50 14.56
N VAL A 156 18.42 -2.32 15.62
CA VAL A 156 17.25 -2.53 16.51
C VAL A 156 17.60 -2.35 17.98
#